data_AF-A0A2A4SEB2-F1
#
_entry.id   AF-A0A2A4SEB2-F1
#
_cell.length_a   1.000
_cell.length_b   1.000
_cell.length_c   1.000
_cell.angle_alpha   90.00
_cell.angle_beta   90.00
_cell.angle_gamma   90.00
#
_symmetry.space_group_name_H-M   'P 1'
#
loop_
_entity.id
_entity.type
_entity.pdbx_description
1 polymer ?
#
loop_
_entity_poly.entity_id
_entity_poly.type
_entity_poly.pdbx_seq_one_letter_code
_entity_poly.pdbx_strand_id
1 'polypeptide(L)'
;MDEITLDQAIRLLVITDIKKLKAEDLKVVERKIKSRWHPDLVHHKRETDPNLYQRFQENFIAIEPCIAFLESYLRDQETVYEQPIREKEYAPGEEELGLSYEVIEMVQEMIQEVWTFVKSTKYKYHTKEFVVSKGFILREVLMEELKDDIPIQSVVAWASATVILIWLVIIGRYIEIPLWTNGLLAIWCIHTIACFLMFLPLSRIWLPDKVLTVTLWLVNFGNRIHRKTYGKPGCNPIVAIVYGIPVFIANVIALIFKKVILYPLYSIAGLFLGDKTVGQVKEEINFYGGYAERYIEKLITMAPQAMNRKQVLDLSSIFTELKNAKQQ
;
A
#
# COMPACT_ATOMS: atom_id res chain seq x y z
N MET A 1 -1.59 -2.44 19.37
CA MET A 1 -1.41 -2.22 17.92
C MET A 1 -1.45 -3.59 17.29
N ASP A 2 -2.41 -3.82 16.41
CA ASP A 2 -2.51 -5.09 15.70
C ASP A 2 -1.23 -5.32 14.89
N GLU A 3 -0.80 -6.58 14.82
CA GLU A 3 0.38 -6.99 14.08
C GLU A 3 0.15 -6.73 12.57
N ILE A 4 1.09 -6.03 11.93
CA ILE A 4 0.96 -5.65 10.51
C ILE A 4 1.17 -6.88 9.65
N THR A 5 0.16 -7.22 8.87
CA THR A 5 0.22 -8.36 7.93
C THR A 5 0.77 -7.93 6.56
N LEU A 6 1.31 -8.89 5.80
CA LEU A 6 1.77 -8.63 4.43
C LEU A 6 0.63 -8.12 3.53
N ASP A 7 -0.58 -8.65 3.68
CA ASP A 7 -1.78 -8.18 2.95
C ASP A 7 -2.09 -6.69 3.26
N GLN A 8 -2.02 -6.30 4.53
CA GLN A 8 -2.24 -4.89 4.94
C GLN A 8 -1.16 -3.98 4.35
N ALA A 9 0.11 -4.39 4.42
CA ALA A 9 1.22 -3.60 3.88
C ALA A 9 1.11 -3.45 2.36
N ILE A 10 0.87 -4.55 1.63
CA ILE A 10 0.72 -4.55 0.17
C ILE A 10 -0.47 -3.69 -0.27
N ARG A 11 -1.61 -3.77 0.44
CA ARG A 11 -2.80 -2.96 0.14
C ARG A 11 -2.57 -1.47 0.41
N LEU A 12 -2.08 -1.13 1.61
CA LEU A 12 -1.89 0.28 2.01
C LEU A 12 -0.88 0.99 1.11
N LEU A 13 0.22 0.30 0.80
CA LEU A 13 1.30 0.81 -0.04
C LEU A 13 1.02 0.64 -1.54
N VAL A 14 -0.07 -0.04 -1.89
CA VAL A 14 -0.54 -0.28 -3.26
C VAL A 14 0.55 -0.97 -4.10
N ILE A 15 1.19 -1.99 -3.53
CA ILE A 15 2.21 -2.78 -4.20
C ILE A 15 1.52 -3.77 -5.15
N THR A 16 1.70 -3.57 -6.45
CA THR A 16 1.06 -4.43 -7.47
C THR A 16 1.88 -5.67 -7.80
N ASP A 17 3.20 -5.61 -7.64
CA ASP A 17 4.14 -6.68 -7.93
C ASP A 17 5.33 -6.61 -6.97
N ILE A 18 5.28 -7.38 -5.87
CA ILE A 18 6.33 -7.38 -4.85
C ILE A 18 7.65 -7.94 -5.37
N LYS A 19 7.61 -8.83 -6.38
CA LYS A 19 8.80 -9.53 -6.89
C LYS A 19 9.73 -8.58 -7.66
N LYS A 20 9.20 -7.47 -8.15
CA LYS A 20 9.97 -6.42 -8.84
C LYS A 20 10.43 -5.31 -7.91
N LEU A 21 9.96 -5.29 -6.67
CA LEU A 21 10.24 -4.22 -5.71
C LEU A 21 11.59 -4.47 -5.03
N LYS A 22 12.49 -3.49 -5.07
CA LYS A 22 13.74 -3.53 -4.30
C LYS A 22 13.59 -2.70 -3.02
N ALA A 23 14.40 -3.01 -2.01
CA ALA A 23 14.41 -2.25 -0.76
C ALA A 23 14.70 -0.75 -0.98
N GLU A 24 15.50 -0.40 -1.99
CA GLU A 24 15.81 0.99 -2.35
C GLU A 24 14.58 1.75 -2.87
N ASP A 25 13.66 1.05 -3.54
CA ASP A 25 12.43 1.64 -4.11
C ASP A 25 11.42 2.01 -3.01
N LEU A 26 11.53 1.42 -1.81
CA LEU A 26 10.60 1.66 -0.71
C LEU A 26 10.60 3.11 -0.24
N LYS A 27 11.72 3.83 -0.34
CA LYS A 27 11.76 5.28 -0.05
C LYS A 27 10.91 6.09 -1.03
N VAL A 28 10.84 5.64 -2.28
CA VAL A 28 10.01 6.29 -3.30
C VAL A 28 8.54 5.98 -3.06
N VAL A 29 8.23 4.72 -2.76
CA VAL A 29 6.88 4.27 -2.36
C VAL A 29 6.39 5.06 -1.14
N GLU A 30 7.20 5.15 -0.09
CA GLU A 30 6.87 5.88 1.14
C GLU A 30 6.47 7.32 0.83
N ARG A 31 7.31 8.05 0.08
CA ARG A 31 7.04 9.46 -0.29
C ARG A 31 5.74 9.59 -1.07
N LYS A 32 5.49 8.68 -2.02
CA LYS A 32 4.28 8.65 -2.85
C LYS A 32 3.03 8.40 -2.01
N ILE A 33 3.08 7.42 -1.11
CA ILE A 33 1.94 7.03 -0.28
C ILE A 33 1.68 8.07 0.82
N LYS A 34 2.72 8.66 1.42
CA LYS A 34 2.58 9.80 2.35
C LYS A 34 1.91 11.00 1.68
N SER A 35 2.31 11.31 0.44
CA SER A 35 1.67 12.39 -0.34
C SER A 35 0.19 12.11 -0.63
N ARG A 36 -0.20 10.83 -0.77
CA ARG A 36 -1.58 10.40 -0.98
C ARG A 36 -2.45 10.51 0.27
N TRP A 37 -1.94 10.07 1.42
CA TRP A 37 -2.70 9.98 2.67
C TRP A 37 -2.50 11.18 3.60
N HIS A 38 -1.76 12.21 3.18
CA HIS A 38 -1.47 13.36 4.03
C HIS A 38 -2.77 14.03 4.54
N PRO A 39 -2.96 14.19 5.87
CA PRO A 39 -4.19 14.75 6.43
C PRO A 39 -4.55 16.16 5.92
N ASP A 40 -3.55 16.99 5.58
CA ASP A 40 -3.74 18.31 4.96
C ASP A 40 -4.64 18.32 3.70
N LEU A 41 -4.72 17.20 2.97
CA LEU A 41 -5.59 17.08 1.81
C LEU A 41 -7.07 17.17 2.18
N VAL A 42 -7.41 16.64 3.36
CA VAL A 42 -8.78 16.56 3.87
C VAL A 42 -8.99 17.38 5.15
N HIS A 43 -8.01 18.22 5.54
CA HIS A 43 -8.10 19.02 6.76
C HIS A 43 -9.34 19.94 6.81
N HIS A 44 -9.73 20.51 5.68
CA HIS A 44 -10.95 21.31 5.55
C HIS A 44 -12.25 20.52 5.81
N LYS A 45 -12.18 19.19 5.79
CA LYS A 45 -13.28 18.28 6.11
C LYS A 45 -13.27 17.79 7.55
N ARG A 46 -12.33 18.23 8.38
CA ARG A 46 -12.21 17.77 9.78
C ARG A 46 -13.52 17.90 10.56
N GLU A 47 -14.27 18.97 10.33
CA GLU A 47 -15.55 19.22 11.00
C GLU A 47 -16.76 18.67 10.21
N THR A 48 -16.70 18.65 8.88
CA THR A 48 -17.82 18.25 8.02
C THR A 48 -17.86 16.76 7.68
N ASP A 49 -16.72 16.07 7.75
CA ASP A 49 -16.54 14.64 7.52
C ASP A 49 -15.35 14.11 8.37
N PRO A 50 -15.56 13.96 9.70
CA PRO A 50 -14.50 13.55 10.63
C PRO A 50 -14.00 12.13 10.36
N ASN A 51 -14.86 11.25 9.85
CA ASN A 51 -14.50 9.86 9.52
C ASN A 51 -13.46 9.80 8.40
N LEU A 52 -13.63 10.61 7.35
CA LEU A 52 -12.66 10.71 6.27
C LEU A 52 -11.32 11.25 6.78
N TYR A 53 -11.35 12.29 7.62
CA TYR A 53 -10.13 12.86 8.21
C TYR A 53 -9.39 11.85 9.08
N GLN A 54 -10.10 11.12 9.95
CA GLN A 54 -9.53 10.10 10.81
C GLN A 54 -8.89 8.96 9.99
N ARG A 55 -9.58 8.46 8.95
CA ARG A 55 -9.02 7.42 8.09
C ARG A 55 -7.73 7.86 7.39
N PHE A 56 -7.64 9.11 6.95
CA PHE A 56 -6.39 9.65 6.39
C PHE A 56 -5.27 9.68 7.42
N GLN A 57 -5.58 10.08 8.66
CA GLN A 57 -4.61 10.11 9.75
C GLN A 57 -4.12 8.70 10.12
N GLU A 58 -5.03 7.74 10.26
CA GLU A 58 -4.71 6.34 10.56
C GLU A 58 -3.83 5.72 9.46
N ASN A 59 -4.25 5.88 8.20
CA ASN A 59 -3.48 5.39 7.06
C ASN A 59 -2.11 6.06 6.96
N PHE A 60 -2.00 7.36 7.25
CA PHE A 60 -0.72 8.08 7.22
C PHE A 60 0.25 7.58 8.29
N ILE A 61 -0.24 7.33 9.51
CA ILE A 61 0.56 6.79 10.62
C ILE A 61 1.02 5.36 10.31
N ALA A 62 0.18 4.54 9.66
CA ALA A 62 0.49 3.16 9.34
C ALA A 62 1.54 2.98 8.23
N ILE A 63 1.91 4.02 7.48
CA ILE A 63 2.86 3.94 6.36
C ILE A 63 4.24 3.49 6.83
N GLU A 64 4.80 4.18 7.83
CA GLU A 64 6.18 3.90 8.29
C GLU A 64 6.33 2.47 8.83
N PRO A 65 5.42 1.97 9.69
CA PRO A 65 5.43 0.57 10.09
C PRO A 65 5.31 -0.42 8.92
N CYS A 66 4.46 -0.15 7.93
CA CYS A 66 4.33 -1.02 6.75
C CYS A 66 5.59 -1.03 5.86
N ILE A 67 6.26 0.12 5.74
CA ILE A 67 7.53 0.22 5.00
C ILE A 67 8.62 -0.55 5.71
N ALA A 68 8.74 -0.41 7.04
CA ALA A 68 9.71 -1.17 7.83
C ALA A 68 9.47 -2.69 7.72
N PHE A 69 8.20 -3.12 7.77
CA PHE A 69 7.82 -4.51 7.56
C PHE A 69 8.18 -5.02 6.16
N LEU A 70 7.94 -4.23 5.10
CA LEU A 70 8.34 -4.63 3.75
C LEU A 70 9.86 -4.60 3.56
N GLU A 71 10.58 -3.68 4.21
CA GLU A 71 12.05 -3.67 4.18
C GLU A 71 12.62 -4.97 4.75
N SER A 72 12.14 -5.42 5.91
CA SER A 72 12.57 -6.70 6.48
C SER A 72 12.12 -7.87 5.60
N TYR A 73 10.87 -7.87 5.13
CA TYR A 73 10.38 -8.91 4.23
C TYR A 73 11.22 -9.02 2.94
N LEU A 74 11.61 -7.91 2.31
CA LEU A 74 12.41 -7.94 1.08
C LEU A 74 13.87 -8.31 1.33
N ARG A 75 14.44 -7.98 2.50
CA ARG A 75 15.83 -8.33 2.85
C ARG A 75 15.94 -9.80 3.25
N ASP A 76 14.98 -10.29 4.02
CA ASP A 76 15.10 -11.57 4.71
C ASP A 76 14.14 -12.64 4.14
N GLN A 77 13.21 -12.28 3.23
CA GLN A 77 12.10 -13.16 2.76
C GLN A 77 11.38 -13.87 3.91
N GLU A 78 11.31 -13.25 5.09
CA GLU A 78 11.25 -13.98 6.37
C GLU A 78 9.85 -14.43 6.82
N THR A 79 8.77 -14.10 6.12
CA THR A 79 7.41 -14.20 6.72
C THR A 79 6.58 -15.39 6.27
N VAL A 80 7.22 -16.55 6.03
CA VAL A 80 6.48 -17.82 5.97
C VAL A 80 7.09 -18.85 6.90
N TYR A 81 6.82 -18.70 8.20
CA TYR A 81 6.94 -19.81 9.15
C TYR A 81 5.67 -20.65 9.06
N GLU A 82 5.48 -21.35 7.95
CA GLU A 82 4.38 -22.29 7.86
C GLU A 82 4.73 -23.56 8.64
N GLN A 83 3.80 -23.88 9.54
CA GLN A 83 3.74 -25.09 10.35
C GLN A 83 3.78 -26.37 9.49
N PRO A 84 4.03 -27.54 10.09
CA PRO A 84 3.98 -28.82 9.38
C PRO A 84 2.69 -28.99 8.53
N ILE A 85 2.83 -29.63 7.37
CA ILE A 85 1.70 -29.90 6.44
C ILE A 85 0.63 -30.78 7.08
N ARG A 86 1.00 -31.55 8.11
CA ARG A 86 0.09 -32.28 8.97
C ARG A 86 0.28 -31.80 10.39
N GLU A 87 -0.77 -31.23 10.98
CA GLU A 87 -0.83 -31.18 12.44
C GLU A 87 -0.79 -32.63 12.93
N LYS A 88 0.35 -33.04 13.49
CA LYS A 88 0.37 -34.25 14.31
C LYS A 88 -0.42 -33.90 15.56
N GLU A 89 -1.59 -34.52 15.72
CA GLU A 89 -2.23 -34.60 17.02
C GLU A 89 -1.31 -35.42 17.92
N TYR A 90 -0.62 -34.72 18.82
CA TYR A 90 0.16 -35.34 19.88
C TYR A 90 -0.79 -36.06 20.83
N ALA A 91 -0.48 -37.29 21.20
CA ALA A 91 -1.35 -38.06 22.09
C ALA A 91 -1.41 -37.38 23.48
N PRO A 92 -2.57 -37.37 24.16
CA PRO A 92 -2.66 -36.89 25.55
C PRO A 92 -1.73 -37.75 26.41
N GLY A 93 -0.62 -37.17 26.90
CA GLY A 93 0.44 -37.87 27.63
C GLY A 93 1.86 -37.72 27.06
N GLU A 94 2.02 -37.33 25.78
CA GLU A 94 3.30 -36.81 25.26
C GLU A 94 3.57 -35.37 25.75
N GLU A 95 2.69 -34.87 26.63
CA GLU A 95 2.55 -33.50 27.05
C GLU A 95 3.47 -33.08 28.21
N GLU A 96 4.12 -34.05 28.87
CA GLU A 96 5.03 -33.85 30.00
C GLU A 96 6.50 -34.09 29.65
N LEU A 97 6.92 -33.82 28.41
CA LEU A 97 8.35 -33.83 28.07
C LEU A 97 9.04 -32.58 28.64
N GLY A 98 9.42 -32.66 29.92
CA GLY A 98 10.46 -31.82 30.51
C GLY A 98 11.83 -32.23 29.97
N LEU A 99 12.06 -32.09 28.66
CA LEU A 99 13.36 -32.33 28.04
C LEU A 99 14.33 -31.27 28.54
N SER A 100 15.49 -31.68 29.02
CA SER A 100 16.57 -30.74 29.35
C SER A 100 17.03 -30.03 28.08
N TYR A 101 17.51 -28.80 28.22
CA TYR A 101 18.06 -28.05 27.09
C TYR A 101 19.18 -28.82 26.38
N GLU A 102 19.97 -29.61 27.12
CA GLU A 102 21.03 -30.49 26.59
C GLU A 102 20.48 -31.53 25.59
N VAL A 103 19.29 -32.09 25.84
CA VAL A 103 18.67 -33.06 24.92
C VAL A 103 18.16 -32.37 23.66
N ILE A 104 17.65 -31.14 23.78
CA ILE A 104 17.21 -30.34 22.64
C ILE A 104 18.41 -30.02 21.75
N GLU A 105 19.53 -29.56 22.32
CA GLU A 105 20.78 -29.27 21.60
C GLU A 105 21.30 -30.51 20.88
N MET A 106 21.36 -31.66 21.56
CA MET A 106 21.77 -32.92 20.96
C MET A 106 20.91 -33.27 19.73
N VAL A 107 19.59 -33.12 19.81
CA VAL A 107 18.70 -33.38 18.66
C VAL A 107 18.93 -32.38 17.53
N GLN A 108 19.16 -31.10 17.83
CA GLN A 108 19.49 -30.09 16.83
C GLN A 108 20.79 -30.44 16.09
N GLU A 109 21.84 -30.83 16.82
CA GLU A 109 23.11 -31.26 16.24
C GLU A 109 22.94 -32.49 15.34
N MET A 110 22.21 -33.50 15.80
CA MET A 110 21.95 -34.71 15.00
C MET A 110 21.19 -34.40 13.71
N ILE A 111 20.22 -33.47 13.73
CA ILE A 111 19.53 -33.02 12.52
C ILE A 111 20.51 -32.26 11.61
N GLN A 112 21.34 -31.36 12.16
CA GLN A 112 22.33 -30.61 11.38
C GLN A 112 23.32 -31.53 10.65
N GLU A 113 23.79 -32.59 11.31
CA GLU A 113 24.72 -33.57 10.72
C GLU A 113 24.14 -34.30 9.50
N VAL A 114 22.83 -34.53 9.47
CA VAL A 114 22.15 -35.18 8.34
C VAL A 114 21.57 -34.18 7.34
N TRP A 115 21.41 -32.92 7.72
CA TRP A 115 20.68 -31.92 6.93
C TRP A 115 21.28 -31.68 5.56
N THR A 116 22.60 -31.51 5.47
CA THR A 116 23.30 -31.33 4.19
C THR A 116 23.07 -32.50 3.24
N PHE A 117 23.03 -33.72 3.78
CA PHE A 117 22.77 -34.93 3.00
C PHE A 117 21.29 -35.02 2.56
N VAL A 118 20.35 -34.73 3.47
CA VAL A 118 18.91 -34.68 3.17
C VAL A 118 18.62 -33.68 2.04
N LYS A 119 19.24 -32.49 2.09
CA LYS A 119 19.10 -31.47 1.05
C LYS A 119 19.69 -31.89 -0.29
N SER A 120 20.90 -32.46 -0.29
CA SER A 120 21.56 -32.86 -1.54
C SER A 120 20.88 -34.05 -2.23
N THR A 121 20.34 -34.98 -1.45
CA THR A 121 19.64 -36.18 -1.95
C THR A 121 18.15 -35.97 -2.18
N LYS A 122 17.60 -34.81 -1.78
CA LYS A 122 16.15 -34.53 -1.79
C LYS A 122 15.33 -35.63 -1.08
N TYR A 123 15.85 -36.14 0.04
CA TYR A 123 15.20 -37.21 0.79
C TYR A 123 13.86 -36.73 1.39
N LYS A 124 12.76 -37.43 1.10
CA LYS A 124 11.38 -37.04 1.47
C LYS A 124 11.03 -35.60 1.07
N TYR A 125 11.60 -35.14 -0.04
CA TYR A 125 11.40 -33.80 -0.57
C TYR A 125 10.09 -33.66 -1.33
N HIS A 126 9.42 -32.53 -1.14
CA HIS A 126 8.36 -32.08 -2.04
C HIS A 126 8.28 -30.55 -2.03
N THR A 127 7.81 -29.99 -3.13
CA THR A 127 7.58 -28.54 -3.29
C THR A 127 6.08 -28.29 -3.27
N LYS A 128 5.67 -27.21 -2.61
CA LYS A 128 4.28 -26.75 -2.66
C LYS A 128 4.23 -25.24 -2.80
N GLU A 129 3.33 -24.76 -3.65
CA GLU A 129 3.05 -23.34 -3.80
C GLU A 129 2.11 -22.90 -2.66
N PHE A 130 2.52 -21.89 -1.89
CA PHE A 130 1.73 -21.29 -0.83
C PHE A 130 1.41 -19.83 -1.14
N VAL A 131 0.18 -19.44 -0.82
CA VAL A 131 -0.29 -18.06 -1.00
C VAL A 131 -0.03 -17.30 0.31
N VAL A 132 1.10 -16.60 0.36
CA VAL A 132 1.57 -15.82 1.51
C VAL A 132 0.77 -14.54 1.67
N SER A 133 0.36 -13.96 0.54
CA SER A 133 -0.53 -12.81 0.49
C SER A 133 -1.55 -13.02 -0.61
N LYS A 134 -2.81 -12.76 -0.28
CA LYS A 134 -3.91 -12.77 -1.24
C LYS A 134 -3.89 -11.51 -2.11
N GLY A 135 -3.13 -10.49 -1.71
CA GLY A 135 -3.08 -9.21 -2.39
C GLY A 135 -4.37 -8.41 -2.20
N PHE A 136 -4.74 -7.60 -3.19
CA PHE A 136 -5.97 -6.82 -3.16
C PHE A 136 -6.63 -6.70 -4.53
N ILE A 137 -7.94 -6.46 -4.51
CA ILE A 137 -8.76 -6.29 -5.72
C ILE A 137 -8.65 -4.82 -6.19
N LEU A 138 -8.19 -4.60 -7.42
CA LEU A 138 -8.01 -3.24 -7.98
C LEU A 138 -9.30 -2.43 -8.01
N ARG A 139 -10.43 -3.10 -8.25
CA ARG A 139 -11.76 -2.46 -8.25
C ARG A 139 -12.12 -1.87 -6.89
N GLU A 140 -11.74 -2.51 -5.78
CA GLU A 140 -11.99 -1.96 -4.44
C GLU A 140 -11.19 -0.68 -4.23
N VAL A 141 -9.90 -0.70 -4.60
CA VAL A 141 -9.04 0.49 -4.52
C VAL A 141 -9.60 1.63 -5.36
N LEU A 142 -10.05 1.34 -6.59
CA LEU A 142 -10.69 2.32 -7.47
C LEU A 142 -11.91 2.98 -6.82
N MET A 143 -12.78 2.18 -6.20
CA MET A 143 -13.99 2.67 -5.54
C MET A 143 -13.69 3.45 -4.27
N GLU A 144 -12.64 3.08 -3.54
CA GLU A 144 -12.11 3.88 -2.44
C GLU A 144 -11.63 5.26 -2.93
N GLU A 145 -10.91 5.34 -4.07
CA GLU A 145 -10.46 6.62 -4.61
C GLU A 145 -11.62 7.59 -4.86
N LEU A 146 -12.74 7.07 -5.36
CA LEU A 146 -13.95 7.84 -5.62
C LEU A 146 -14.63 8.31 -4.34
N LYS A 147 -14.63 7.47 -3.29
CA LYS A 147 -15.16 7.81 -1.95
C LYS A 147 -14.33 8.89 -1.27
N ASP A 148 -13.01 8.86 -1.46
CA ASP A 148 -12.08 9.79 -0.82
C ASP A 148 -12.14 11.21 -1.41
N ASP A 149 -13.02 11.45 -2.40
CA ASP A 149 -13.22 12.70 -3.12
C ASP A 149 -11.96 13.27 -3.80
N ILE A 150 -10.89 12.49 -3.95
CA ILE A 150 -9.62 12.94 -4.55
C ILE A 150 -9.76 13.33 -6.03
N PRO A 151 -10.48 12.56 -6.86
CA PRO A 151 -10.77 12.98 -8.23
C PRO A 151 -11.58 14.28 -8.27
N ILE A 152 -12.48 14.47 -7.31
CA ILE A 152 -13.32 15.66 -7.20
C ILE A 152 -12.51 16.88 -6.76
N GLN A 153 -11.56 16.72 -5.84
CA GLN A 153 -10.63 17.78 -5.49
C GLN A 153 -9.80 18.25 -6.70
N SER A 154 -9.44 17.32 -7.61
CA SER A 154 -8.73 17.67 -8.85
C SER A 154 -9.63 18.47 -9.80
N VAL A 155 -10.92 18.15 -9.87
CA VAL A 155 -11.91 18.95 -10.62
C VAL A 155 -12.13 20.32 -10.00
N VAL A 156 -12.23 20.41 -8.66
CA VAL A 156 -12.37 21.69 -7.95
C VAL A 156 -11.14 22.57 -8.17
N ALA A 157 -9.93 22.01 -8.11
CA ALA A 157 -8.69 22.71 -8.42
C ALA A 157 -8.69 23.26 -9.86
N TRP A 158 -9.03 22.41 -10.84
CA TRP A 158 -9.13 22.79 -12.24
C TRP A 158 -10.16 23.88 -12.49
N ALA A 159 -11.38 23.72 -11.95
CA ALA A 159 -12.46 24.69 -12.13
C ALA A 159 -12.10 26.04 -11.50
N SER A 160 -11.51 26.02 -10.29
CA SER A 160 -11.06 27.23 -9.61
C SER A 160 -9.96 27.95 -10.39
N ALA A 161 -8.95 27.21 -10.88
CA ALA A 161 -7.88 27.77 -11.69
C ALA A 161 -8.40 28.36 -13.01
N THR A 162 -9.40 27.73 -13.63
CA THR A 162 -10.04 28.21 -14.85
C THR A 162 -10.80 29.51 -14.62
N VAL A 163 -11.59 29.59 -13.55
CA VAL A 163 -12.30 30.84 -13.22
C VAL A 163 -11.31 31.96 -12.92
N ILE A 164 -10.25 31.69 -12.15
CA ILE A 164 -9.19 32.69 -11.87
C ILE A 164 -8.50 33.14 -13.16
N LEU A 165 -8.18 32.22 -14.07
CA LEU A 165 -7.58 32.57 -15.36
C LEU A 165 -8.48 33.52 -16.16
N ILE A 166 -9.79 33.25 -16.23
CA ILE A 166 -10.74 34.12 -16.94
C ILE A 166 -10.66 35.54 -16.39
N TRP A 167 -10.66 35.72 -15.07
CA TRP A 167 -10.50 37.03 -14.45
C TRP A 167 -9.15 37.69 -14.75
N LEU A 168 -8.04 36.94 -14.67
CA LEU A 168 -6.71 37.46 -14.97
C LEU A 168 -6.54 37.86 -16.44
N VAL A 169 -7.19 37.15 -17.36
CA VAL A 169 -7.19 37.49 -18.80
C VAL A 169 -8.00 38.76 -19.05
N ILE A 170 -9.16 38.93 -18.40
CA ILE A 170 -9.96 40.16 -18.50
C ILE A 170 -9.17 41.36 -18.00
N ILE A 171 -8.51 41.24 -16.84
CA ILE A 171 -7.67 42.31 -16.27
C ILE A 171 -6.46 42.58 -17.17
N GLY A 172 -5.75 41.53 -17.60
CA GLY A 172 -4.54 41.65 -18.42
C GLY A 172 -4.79 42.30 -19.77
N ARG A 173 -5.97 42.07 -20.38
CA ARG A 173 -6.39 42.78 -21.60
C ARG A 173 -6.60 44.26 -21.36
N TYR A 174 -7.03 44.66 -20.17
CA TYR A 174 -7.23 46.06 -19.80
C TYR A 174 -5.92 46.83 -19.59
N ILE A 175 -4.81 46.13 -19.32
CA ILE A 175 -3.48 46.70 -19.04
C ILE A 175 -2.54 46.57 -20.26
N GLU A 176 -3.03 46.04 -21.39
CA GLU A 176 -2.29 45.90 -22.67
C GLU A 176 -0.91 45.22 -22.57
N ILE A 177 -0.76 44.19 -21.73
CA ILE A 177 0.52 43.47 -21.61
C ILE A 177 0.58 42.31 -22.63
N PRO A 178 1.33 42.41 -23.74
CA PRO A 178 1.14 41.52 -24.92
C PRO A 178 1.62 40.07 -24.72
N LEU A 179 2.54 39.84 -23.78
CA LEU A 179 3.11 38.50 -23.49
C LEU A 179 2.42 37.82 -22.29
N TRP A 180 1.60 38.55 -21.55
CA TRP A 180 0.98 38.08 -20.30
C TRP A 180 -0.05 36.98 -20.52
N THR A 181 -0.91 37.16 -21.54
CA THR A 181 -2.00 36.22 -21.83
C THR A 181 -1.47 34.86 -22.31
N ASN A 182 -0.41 34.85 -23.12
CA ASN A 182 0.18 33.62 -23.65
C ASN A 182 0.88 32.81 -22.54
N GLY A 183 1.63 33.49 -21.65
CA GLY A 183 2.27 32.85 -20.50
C GLY A 183 1.26 32.25 -19.53
N LEU A 184 0.18 32.97 -19.22
CA LEU A 184 -0.89 32.47 -18.35
C LEU A 184 -1.62 31.27 -18.97
N LEU A 185 -1.86 31.28 -20.28
CA LEU A 185 -2.49 30.16 -20.98
C LEU A 185 -1.62 28.90 -20.91
N ALA A 186 -0.30 29.03 -21.11
CA ALA A 186 0.62 27.90 -21.00
C ALA A 186 0.62 27.28 -19.60
N ILE A 187 0.66 28.10 -18.55
CA ILE A 187 0.58 27.66 -17.15
C ILE A 187 -0.75 26.92 -16.90
N TRP A 188 -1.85 27.47 -17.39
CA TRP A 188 -3.17 26.85 -17.24
C TRP A 188 -3.28 25.53 -18.00
N CYS A 189 -2.72 25.40 -19.20
CA CYS A 189 -2.69 24.15 -19.94
C CYS A 189 -1.96 23.05 -19.16
N ILE A 190 -0.79 23.37 -18.59
CA ILE A 190 -0.03 22.43 -17.75
C ILE A 190 -0.83 22.02 -16.51
N HIS A 191 -1.44 22.98 -15.82
CA HIS A 191 -2.28 22.70 -14.65
C HIS A 191 -3.51 21.86 -15.00
N THR A 192 -4.12 22.12 -16.15
CA THR A 192 -5.26 21.36 -16.67
C THR A 192 -4.86 19.92 -16.92
N ILE A 193 -3.78 19.67 -17.69
CA ILE A 193 -3.29 18.31 -17.92
C ILE A 193 -3.04 17.59 -16.58
N ALA A 194 -2.43 18.27 -15.62
CA ALA A 194 -2.19 17.68 -14.30
C ALA A 194 -3.50 17.30 -13.57
N CYS A 195 -4.50 18.18 -13.57
CA CYS A 195 -5.79 17.89 -12.95
C CYS A 195 -6.52 16.73 -13.64
N PHE A 196 -6.46 16.68 -14.99
CA PHE A 196 -7.04 15.60 -15.78
C PHE A 196 -6.38 14.27 -15.46
N LEU A 197 -5.05 14.22 -15.38
CA LEU A 197 -4.32 13.03 -14.96
C LEU A 197 -4.76 12.56 -13.56
N MET A 198 -5.03 13.46 -12.61
CA MET A 198 -5.38 13.07 -11.24
C MET A 198 -6.81 12.55 -11.05
N PHE A 199 -7.75 12.89 -11.93
CA PHE A 199 -9.09 12.31 -11.85
C PHE A 199 -9.27 11.06 -12.73
N LEU A 200 -8.27 10.69 -13.54
CA LEU A 200 -8.31 9.42 -14.27
C LEU A 200 -8.28 8.23 -13.29
N PRO A 201 -9.09 7.18 -13.54
CA PRO A 201 -9.09 5.95 -12.76
C PRO A 201 -7.68 5.37 -12.56
N LEU A 202 -7.32 5.06 -11.32
CA LEU A 202 -6.05 4.43 -10.96
C LEU A 202 -4.79 5.20 -11.38
N SER A 203 -4.89 6.47 -11.78
CA SER A 203 -3.74 7.27 -12.24
C SER A 203 -2.60 7.30 -11.25
N ARG A 204 -2.92 7.27 -9.96
CA ARG A 204 -1.95 7.23 -8.86
C ARG A 204 -1.18 5.92 -8.77
N ILE A 205 -1.69 4.86 -9.40
CA ILE A 205 -1.03 3.55 -9.49
C ILE A 205 -0.13 3.50 -10.73
N TRP A 206 -0.66 3.86 -11.91
CA TRP A 206 0.06 3.66 -13.18
C TRP A 206 0.95 4.83 -13.62
N LEU A 207 0.78 6.04 -13.08
CA LEU A 207 1.66 7.16 -13.43
C LEU A 207 3.07 6.94 -12.86
N PRO A 208 4.12 7.25 -13.65
CA PRO A 208 5.49 7.28 -13.15
C PRO A 208 5.64 8.25 -11.97
N ASP A 209 6.44 7.89 -10.97
CA ASP A 209 6.49 8.63 -9.70
C ASP A 209 6.86 10.10 -9.85
N LYS A 210 7.76 10.42 -10.79
CA LYS A 210 8.12 11.82 -11.12
C LYS A 210 6.91 12.59 -11.65
N VAL A 211 6.14 11.98 -12.56
CA VAL A 211 4.95 12.58 -13.15
C VAL A 211 3.88 12.74 -12.08
N LEU A 212 3.64 11.71 -11.28
CA LEU A 212 2.66 11.76 -10.20
C LEU A 212 3.00 12.83 -9.16
N THR A 213 4.27 12.95 -8.77
CA THR A 213 4.72 13.96 -7.79
C THR A 213 4.48 15.38 -8.30
N VAL A 214 4.87 15.66 -9.54
CA VAL A 214 4.64 16.98 -10.17
C VAL A 214 3.14 17.27 -10.29
N THR A 215 2.37 16.27 -10.73
CA THR A 215 0.93 16.36 -10.90
C THR A 215 0.23 16.66 -9.55
N LEU A 216 0.57 15.92 -8.49
CA LEU A 216 0.06 16.15 -7.14
C LEU A 216 0.46 17.53 -6.62
N TRP A 217 1.69 17.98 -6.87
CA TRP A 217 2.13 19.32 -6.47
C TRP A 217 1.30 20.41 -7.16
N LEU A 218 1.03 20.28 -8.46
CA LEU A 218 0.22 21.22 -9.23
C LEU A 218 -1.25 21.25 -8.75
N VAL A 219 -1.85 20.09 -8.49
CA VAL A 219 -3.22 20.01 -7.96
C VAL A 219 -3.29 20.59 -6.54
N ASN A 220 -2.31 20.27 -5.69
CA ASN A 220 -2.23 20.83 -4.34
C ASN A 220 -2.00 22.34 -4.34
N PHE A 221 -1.24 22.86 -5.30
CA PHE A 221 -1.07 24.29 -5.51
C PHE A 221 -2.43 24.96 -5.85
N GLY A 222 -3.19 24.39 -6.79
CA GLY A 222 -4.54 24.85 -7.13
C GLY A 222 -5.49 24.82 -5.91
N ASN A 223 -5.47 23.73 -5.15
CA ASN A 223 -6.25 23.60 -3.92
C ASN A 223 -5.82 24.61 -2.83
N ARG A 224 -4.53 24.92 -2.72
CA ARG A 224 -4.03 25.96 -1.80
C ARG A 224 -4.50 27.35 -2.21
N ILE A 225 -4.50 27.67 -3.51
CA ILE A 225 -5.06 28.92 -4.02
C ILE A 225 -6.54 28.97 -3.67
N HIS A 226 -7.30 27.91 -3.98
CA HIS A 226 -8.72 27.84 -3.63
C HIS A 226 -8.94 28.11 -2.14
N ARG A 227 -8.25 27.40 -1.24
CA ARG A 227 -8.40 27.62 0.21
C ARG A 227 -7.99 29.03 0.67
N LYS A 228 -6.87 29.57 0.18
CA LYS A 228 -6.37 30.90 0.62
C LYS A 228 -7.23 32.05 0.10
N THR A 229 -7.72 31.93 -1.13
CA THR A 229 -8.52 32.98 -1.78
C THR A 229 -9.95 32.98 -1.25
N TYR A 230 -10.46 31.83 -0.80
CA TYR A 230 -11.89 31.64 -0.55
C TYR A 230 -12.26 31.20 0.88
N GLY A 231 -11.29 30.94 1.76
CA GLY A 231 -11.49 30.41 3.11
C GLY A 231 -11.41 31.43 4.26
N LYS A 232 -11.37 32.75 3.99
CA LYS A 232 -11.34 33.78 5.05
C LYS A 232 -12.72 34.41 5.26
N PRO A 233 -13.48 34.03 6.31
CA PRO A 233 -14.65 34.79 6.73
C PRO A 233 -14.18 36.13 7.32
N GLY A 234 -14.73 37.24 6.82
CA GLY A 234 -14.40 38.60 7.27
C GLY A 234 -14.02 39.60 6.18
N CYS A 235 -14.02 39.20 4.91
CA CYS A 235 -13.83 40.15 3.80
C CYS A 235 -15.07 41.03 3.59
N ASN A 236 -14.85 42.27 3.16
CA ASN A 236 -15.88 43.22 2.71
C ASN A 236 -16.92 42.50 1.82
N PRO A 237 -18.24 42.74 1.97
CA PRO A 237 -19.28 42.05 1.21
C PRO A 237 -19.08 42.05 -0.31
N ILE A 238 -18.48 43.10 -0.87
CA ILE A 238 -18.15 43.16 -2.31
C ILE A 238 -17.04 42.16 -2.65
N VAL A 239 -16.00 42.09 -1.82
CA VAL A 239 -14.92 41.12 -1.93
C VAL A 239 -15.50 39.70 -1.75
N ALA A 240 -16.38 39.50 -0.78
CA ALA A 240 -17.05 38.21 -0.57
C ALA A 240 -17.91 37.78 -1.78
N ILE A 241 -18.56 38.71 -2.49
CA ILE A 241 -19.33 38.41 -3.72
C ILE A 241 -18.39 38.11 -4.89
N VAL A 242 -17.37 38.96 -5.11
CA VAL A 242 -16.41 38.82 -6.22
C VAL A 242 -15.61 37.51 -6.10
N TYR A 243 -15.27 37.09 -4.88
CA TYR A 243 -14.57 35.83 -4.63
C TYR A 243 -15.54 34.64 -4.44
N GLY A 244 -16.75 34.86 -3.91
CA GLY A 244 -17.74 33.81 -3.65
C GLY A 244 -18.42 33.25 -4.90
N ILE A 245 -18.65 34.09 -5.93
CA ILE A 245 -19.23 33.63 -7.20
C ILE A 245 -18.33 32.59 -7.90
N PRO A 246 -17.01 32.83 -8.09
CA PRO A 246 -16.07 31.83 -8.59
C PRO A 246 -16.10 30.48 -7.87
N VAL A 247 -16.20 30.50 -6.54
CA VAL A 247 -16.24 29.30 -5.70
C VAL A 247 -17.51 28.53 -5.92
N PHE A 248 -18.65 29.24 -5.91
CA PHE A 248 -19.93 28.64 -6.17
C PHE A 248 -19.95 27.98 -7.55
N ILE A 249 -19.47 28.68 -8.59
CA ILE A 249 -19.35 28.14 -9.95
C ILE A 249 -18.44 26.91 -9.98
N ALA A 250 -17.25 26.97 -9.37
CA ALA A 250 -16.32 25.85 -9.34
C ALA A 250 -16.89 24.62 -8.64
N ASN A 251 -17.61 24.81 -7.53
CA ASN A 251 -18.26 23.73 -6.78
C ASN A 251 -19.45 23.14 -7.55
N VAL A 252 -20.25 23.97 -8.24
CA VAL A 252 -21.33 23.50 -9.11
C VAL A 252 -20.77 22.70 -10.28
N ILE A 253 -19.71 23.19 -10.93
CA ILE A 253 -19.00 22.46 -12.00
C ILE A 253 -18.51 21.11 -11.46
N ALA A 254 -17.85 21.09 -10.29
CA ALA A 254 -17.36 19.86 -9.70
C ALA A 254 -18.48 18.86 -9.38
N LEU A 255 -19.63 19.33 -8.91
CA LEU A 255 -20.79 18.47 -8.67
C LEU A 255 -21.35 17.87 -9.96
N ILE A 256 -21.46 18.65 -11.02
CA ILE A 256 -21.92 18.18 -12.34
C ILE A 256 -20.91 17.19 -12.90
N PHE A 257 -19.62 17.53 -12.88
CA PHE A 257 -18.54 16.66 -13.37
C PHE A 257 -18.48 15.34 -12.59
N LYS A 258 -18.69 15.38 -11.26
CA LYS A 258 -18.78 14.20 -10.40
C LYS A 258 -19.85 13.23 -10.91
N LYS A 259 -21.07 13.74 -11.17
CA LYS A 259 -22.21 12.91 -11.57
C LYS A 259 -22.18 12.47 -13.03
N VAL A 260 -21.78 13.35 -13.94
CA VAL A 260 -21.89 13.13 -15.39
C VAL A 260 -20.64 12.46 -15.97
N ILE A 261 -19.47 12.72 -15.39
CA ILE A 261 -18.20 12.25 -15.95
C ILE A 261 -17.52 11.26 -15.00
N LEU A 262 -17.24 11.64 -13.75
CA LEU A 262 -16.45 10.80 -12.84
C LEU A 262 -17.17 9.50 -12.49
N TYR A 263 -18.44 9.56 -12.10
CA TYR A 263 -19.20 8.34 -11.75
C TYR A 263 -19.30 7.34 -12.91
N PRO A 264 -19.72 7.72 -14.12
CA PRO A 264 -19.70 6.80 -15.25
C PRO A 264 -18.30 6.28 -15.57
N LEU A 265 -17.28 7.15 -15.57
CA LEU A 265 -15.90 6.77 -15.87
C LEU A 265 -15.36 5.73 -14.88
N TYR A 266 -15.56 5.95 -13.58
CA TYR A 266 -15.14 5.03 -12.52
C TYR A 266 -15.96 3.73 -12.53
N SER A 267 -17.25 3.80 -12.86
CA SER A 267 -18.09 2.60 -13.02
C SER A 267 -17.62 1.73 -14.18
N ILE A 268 -17.37 2.33 -15.34
CA ILE A 268 -16.85 1.64 -16.53
C ILE A 268 -15.47 1.05 -16.23
N ALA A 269 -14.56 1.82 -15.63
CA ALA A 269 -13.25 1.32 -15.23
C ALA A 269 -13.36 0.15 -14.23
N GLY A 270 -14.29 0.24 -13.27
CA GLY A 270 -14.59 -0.84 -12.33
C GLY A 270 -15.08 -2.11 -13.01
N LEU A 271 -15.93 -1.99 -14.04
CA LEU A 271 -16.40 -3.12 -14.84
C LEU A 271 -15.26 -3.78 -15.63
N PHE A 272 -14.38 -2.98 -16.24
CA PHE A 272 -13.21 -3.50 -16.97
C PHE A 272 -12.19 -4.20 -16.06
N LEU A 273 -12.03 -3.72 -14.82
CA LEU A 273 -11.11 -4.32 -13.86
C LEU A 273 -11.67 -5.62 -13.26
N GLY A 274 -13.00 -5.76 -13.17
CA GLY A 274 -13.65 -6.93 -12.58
C GLY A 274 -13.09 -7.24 -11.18
N ASP A 275 -12.80 -8.53 -10.94
CA ASP A 275 -12.19 -9.01 -9.69
C ASP A 275 -10.69 -9.26 -9.84
N LYS A 276 -10.01 -8.46 -10.67
CA LYS A 276 -8.57 -8.59 -10.87
C LYS A 276 -7.81 -8.30 -9.57
N THR A 277 -7.23 -9.35 -9.01
CA THR A 277 -6.35 -9.31 -7.85
C THR A 277 -4.91 -9.01 -8.26
N VAL A 278 -4.25 -8.10 -7.54
CA VAL A 278 -2.84 -7.74 -7.72
C VAL A 278 -2.10 -7.77 -6.38
N GLY A 279 -0.77 -7.81 -6.42
CA GLY A 279 0.05 -7.93 -5.21
C GLY A 279 -0.04 -9.31 -4.56
N GLN A 280 -0.59 -10.33 -5.25
CA GLN A 280 -0.61 -11.69 -4.74
C GLN A 280 0.83 -12.20 -4.63
N VAL A 281 1.18 -12.70 -3.45
CA VAL A 281 2.49 -13.28 -3.20
C VAL A 281 2.34 -14.77 -3.07
N LYS A 282 2.96 -15.47 -4.02
CA LYS A 282 3.08 -16.91 -4.01
C LYS A 282 4.53 -17.30 -3.90
N GLU A 283 4.83 -18.12 -2.91
CA GLU A 283 6.15 -18.68 -2.66
C GLU A 283 6.12 -20.18 -2.87
N GLU A 284 7.15 -20.69 -3.55
CA GLU A 284 7.41 -22.12 -3.58
C GLU A 284 8.20 -22.47 -2.34
N ILE A 285 7.59 -23.27 -1.47
CA ILE A 285 8.21 -23.72 -0.23
C ILE A 285 8.62 -25.18 -0.41
N ASN A 286 9.89 -25.43 -0.10
CA ASN A 286 10.45 -26.77 -0.05
C ASN A 286 10.10 -27.41 1.28
N PHE A 287 9.72 -28.69 1.25
CA PHE A 287 9.42 -29.47 2.45
C PHE A 287 10.26 -30.73 2.48
N TYR A 288 10.67 -31.10 3.70
CA TYR A 288 11.40 -32.33 3.99
C TYR A 288 10.70 -33.04 5.15
N GLY A 289 10.29 -34.29 4.94
CA GLY A 289 9.60 -35.06 5.98
C GLY A 289 8.29 -34.42 6.47
N GLY A 290 7.64 -33.59 5.65
CA GLY A 290 6.40 -32.88 6.00
C GLY A 290 6.57 -31.52 6.68
N TYR A 291 7.82 -31.06 6.88
CA TYR A 291 8.16 -29.78 7.49
C TYR A 291 8.82 -28.85 6.48
N ALA A 292 8.50 -27.56 6.52
CA ALA A 292 9.10 -26.56 5.63
C ALA A 292 10.61 -26.46 5.88
N GLU A 293 11.40 -26.35 4.82
CA GLU A 293 12.86 -26.26 4.87
C GLU A 293 13.32 -25.16 5.83
N ARG A 294 12.73 -23.97 5.70
CA ARG A 294 13.01 -22.81 6.57
C ARG A 294 12.59 -23.03 8.02
N TYR A 295 11.52 -23.80 8.26
CA TYR A 295 11.09 -24.12 9.61
C TYR A 295 12.08 -25.09 10.28
N ILE A 296 12.57 -26.08 9.55
CA ILE A 296 13.66 -26.96 10.01
C ILE A 296 14.91 -26.13 10.31
N GLU A 297 15.33 -25.25 9.38
CA GLU A 297 16.51 -24.39 9.55
C GLU A 297 16.40 -23.45 10.76
N LYS A 298 15.21 -22.92 11.02
CA LYS A 298 14.93 -22.14 12.23
C LYS A 298 15.08 -23.01 13.48
N LEU A 299 14.42 -24.17 13.50
CA LEU A 299 14.44 -25.05 14.66
C LEU A 299 15.85 -25.55 15.00
N ILE A 300 16.71 -25.82 14.02
CA ILE A 300 18.09 -26.25 14.28
C ILE A 300 19.03 -25.12 14.74
N THR A 301 18.65 -23.85 14.55
CA THR A 301 19.48 -22.68 14.93
C THR A 301 18.91 -21.87 16.09
N MET A 302 17.65 -22.09 16.46
CA MET A 302 16.99 -21.44 17.57
C MET A 302 17.59 -21.89 18.90
N ALA A 303 17.84 -20.92 19.81
CA ALA A 303 18.32 -21.25 21.14
C ALA A 303 17.29 -22.13 21.89
N PRO A 304 17.69 -23.22 22.56
CA PRO A 304 16.78 -24.15 23.23
C PRO A 304 15.80 -23.47 24.19
N GLN A 305 16.27 -22.48 24.95
CA GLN A 305 15.47 -21.69 25.89
C GLN A 305 14.41 -20.81 25.22
N ALA A 306 14.54 -20.55 23.92
CA ALA A 306 13.59 -19.75 23.15
C ALA A 306 12.52 -20.62 22.45
N MET A 307 12.66 -21.95 22.48
CA MET A 307 11.68 -22.86 21.89
C MET A 307 10.45 -23.01 22.79
N ASN A 308 9.28 -22.87 22.19
CA ASN A 308 8.05 -23.32 22.82
C ASN A 308 7.89 -24.85 22.71
N ARG A 309 7.00 -25.41 23.51
CA ARG A 309 6.78 -26.86 23.58
C ARG A 309 6.43 -27.50 22.22
N LYS A 310 5.62 -26.84 21.39
CA LYS A 310 5.28 -27.33 20.05
C LYS A 310 6.52 -27.45 19.17
N GLN A 311 7.40 -26.46 19.22
CA GLN A 311 8.66 -26.47 18.47
C GLN A 311 9.61 -27.60 18.91
N VAL A 312 9.65 -27.91 20.21
CA VAL A 312 10.44 -29.04 20.73
C VAL A 312 9.89 -30.39 20.23
N LEU A 313 8.57 -30.56 20.23
CA LEU A 313 7.92 -31.76 19.70
C LEU A 313 8.11 -31.90 18.19
N ASP A 314 7.97 -30.80 17.44
CA ASP A 314 8.21 -30.76 16.01
C ASP A 314 9.67 -31.11 15.68
N LEU A 315 10.65 -30.62 16.46
CA LEU A 315 12.06 -30.97 16.33
C LEU A 315 12.32 -32.49 16.49
N SER A 316 11.74 -33.11 17.52
CA SER A 316 11.84 -34.56 17.75
C SER A 316 11.21 -35.38 16.60
N SER A 317 10.08 -34.91 16.08
CA SER A 317 9.41 -35.51 14.93
C SER A 317 10.24 -35.37 13.65
N ILE A 318 10.82 -34.19 13.40
CA ILE A 318 11.75 -33.94 12.28
C ILE A 318 12.94 -34.91 12.35
N PHE A 319 13.56 -35.05 13.52
CA PHE A 319 14.65 -36.01 13.71
C PHE A 319 14.20 -37.42 13.37
N THR A 320 13.04 -37.86 13.86
CA THR A 320 12.50 -39.20 13.56
C THR A 320 12.25 -39.42 12.07
N GLU A 321 11.77 -38.40 11.36
CA GLU A 321 11.50 -38.48 9.93
C GLU A 321 12.78 -38.52 9.08
N LEU A 322 13.82 -37.81 9.51
CA LEU A 322 15.05 -37.56 8.75
C LEU A 322 16.24 -38.46 9.15
N LYS A 323 16.27 -39.04 10.36
CA LYS A 323 17.42 -39.83 10.87
C LYS A 323 17.82 -41.00 9.98
N ASN A 324 16.88 -41.57 9.25
CA ASN A 324 17.13 -42.72 8.37
C ASN A 324 17.69 -42.32 6.99
N ALA A 325 17.87 -41.03 6.71
CA ALA A 325 18.34 -40.57 5.41
C ALA A 325 19.70 -41.17 5.02
N LYS A 326 20.64 -41.32 5.97
CA LYS A 326 21.97 -41.91 5.72
C LYS A 326 22.00 -43.44 5.74
N GLN A 327 20.88 -44.12 6.02
CA GLN A 327 20.80 -45.58 6.10
C GLN A 327 20.25 -46.23 4.82
N GLN A 328 19.87 -45.42 3.83
CA GLN A 328 19.53 -45.82 2.46
C GLN A 328 20.66 -45.43 1.52
#